data_AF-W2X9A1-F1
#
_entry.id   AF-W2X9A1-F1
#
_cell.length_a   1.000
_cell.length_b   1.000
_cell.length_c   1.000
_cell.angle_alpha   90.00
_cell.angle_beta   90.00
_cell.angle_gamma   90.00
#
_symmetry.space_group_name_H-M   'P 1'
#
loop_
_entity.id
_entity.type
_entity.pdbx_description
1 polymer ?
#
loop_
_entity_poly.entity_id
_entity_poly.type
_entity_poly.pdbx_seq_one_letter_code
_entity_poly.pdbx_strand_id
1 'polypeptide(L)'
;MDESTILVTSNVDKAALTACAAKLFAIRSNTVVFRWRKAVPEVPPALLELLYNDKDYPSLFGYFVQGGCAQILDNGNGNVEWGVANGTICKLRSLAWEEIDDTEQILQQFPSTLLRNGDVIDLPYPPDFINVQLITQSGKIVPATSWPPENNLETNWITGDDGRKLEKESIIIPVGIVATNHNKFHIKLARTLIPKPIELKYSQHAVELALVMTVWKAQGATLRRVLLFLEGTPGAPKWLLDHLYVGTSRVRLARLLRCLPLSPAFKRQFLKKLQPNSDTTKWRMDVGDDGYWHPHKQ
;
A
#
# COMPACT_ATOMS: atom_id res chain seq x y z
N MET A 1 18.30 1.21 -0.12
CA MET A 1 17.30 0.17 -0.54
C MET A 1 16.00 0.86 -0.95
N ASP A 2 16.08 2.05 -1.54
CA ASP A 2 15.16 3.13 -1.10
C ASP A 2 13.79 3.13 -1.77
N GLU A 3 13.60 2.23 -2.73
CA GLU A 3 12.32 2.00 -3.41
C GLU A 3 12.13 0.50 -3.70
N SER A 4 12.46 -0.34 -2.72
CA SER A 4 12.20 -1.77 -2.81
C SER A 4 10.76 -2.04 -2.38
N THR A 5 9.99 -2.70 -3.23
CA THR A 5 8.67 -3.22 -2.87
C THR A 5 8.79 -4.69 -2.50
N ILE A 6 8.27 -5.07 -1.34
CA ILE A 6 8.16 -6.47 -0.92
C ILE A 6 6.87 -7.05 -1.50
N LEU A 7 6.97 -8.16 -2.21
CA LEU A 7 5.82 -8.89 -2.74
C LEU A 7 5.50 -10.09 -1.85
N VAL A 8 4.24 -10.16 -1.44
CA VAL A 8 3.68 -11.20 -0.57
C VAL A 8 2.47 -11.88 -1.20
N THR A 9 2.02 -12.99 -0.64
CA THR A 9 0.82 -13.72 -1.10
C THR A 9 -0.41 -13.53 -0.20
N SER A 10 -0.32 -12.80 0.92
CA SER A 10 -1.48 -12.55 1.78
C SER A 10 -1.55 -11.10 2.25
N ASN A 11 -2.78 -10.63 2.54
CA ASN A 11 -2.97 -9.32 3.14
C ASN A 11 -2.47 -9.27 4.60
N VAL A 12 -2.44 -10.40 5.31
CA VAL A 12 -1.89 -10.50 6.66
C VAL A 12 -0.38 -10.27 6.65
N ASP A 13 0.34 -10.97 5.76
CA ASP A 13 1.79 -10.75 5.56
C ASP A 13 2.06 -9.31 5.12
N LYS A 14 1.20 -8.76 4.23
CA LYS A 14 1.30 -7.37 3.78
C LYS A 14 1.26 -6.43 4.98
N ALA A 15 0.22 -6.54 5.81
CA ALA A 15 0.05 -5.69 6.97
C ALA A 15 1.19 -5.83 7.98
N ALA A 16 1.59 -7.07 8.32
CA ALA A 16 2.64 -7.34 9.28
C ALA A 16 4.00 -6.76 8.83
N LEU A 17 4.38 -6.98 7.57
CA LEU A 17 5.65 -6.48 7.04
C LEU A 17 5.63 -4.97 6.77
N THR A 18 4.45 -4.36 6.55
CA THR A 18 4.33 -2.91 6.30
C THR A 18 4.87 -2.10 7.48
N ALA A 19 4.59 -2.53 8.71
CA ALA A 19 5.10 -1.88 9.92
C ALA A 19 6.64 -1.84 9.94
N CYS A 20 7.28 -3.00 9.72
CA CYS A 20 8.74 -3.10 9.66
C CYS A 20 9.31 -2.32 8.47
N ALA A 21 8.69 -2.39 7.30
CA ALA A 21 9.15 -1.70 6.10
C ALA A 21 9.05 -0.17 6.26
N ALA A 22 7.97 0.32 6.87
CA ALA A 22 7.77 1.72 7.22
C ALA A 22 8.87 2.22 8.16
N LYS A 23 9.16 1.48 9.24
CA LYS A 23 10.25 1.81 10.18
C LYS A 23 11.61 1.86 9.49
N LEU A 24 11.95 0.86 8.68
CA LEU A 24 13.20 0.84 7.93
C LEU A 24 13.29 1.98 6.93
N PHE A 25 12.19 2.38 6.31
CA PHE A 25 12.15 3.54 5.43
C PHE A 25 12.34 4.84 6.22
N ALA A 26 11.65 5.01 7.36
CA ALA A 26 11.78 6.17 8.23
C ALA A 26 13.21 6.41 8.72
N ILE A 27 13.91 5.36 9.16
CA ILE A 27 15.33 5.43 9.57
C ILE A 27 16.20 5.97 8.42
N ARG A 28 16.00 5.46 7.20
CA ARG A 28 16.82 5.84 6.03
C ARG A 28 16.50 7.22 5.50
N SER A 29 15.25 7.63 5.62
CA SER A 29 14.75 8.93 5.17
C SER A 29 14.83 10.00 6.28
N ASN A 30 15.48 9.69 7.41
CA ASN A 30 15.67 10.61 8.53
C ASN A 30 14.34 11.25 9.01
N THR A 31 13.33 10.40 9.18
CA THR A 31 11.98 10.78 9.63
C THR A 31 11.43 9.76 10.60
N VAL A 32 10.19 9.95 11.06
CA VAL A 32 9.45 9.09 11.99
C VAL A 32 8.35 8.31 11.27
N VAL A 33 7.80 7.30 11.94
CA VAL A 33 6.60 6.59 11.52
C VAL A 33 5.45 7.05 12.40
N PHE A 34 4.37 7.54 11.79
CA PHE A 34 3.10 7.71 12.50
C PHE A 34 2.25 6.46 12.33
N ARG A 35 1.67 5.98 13.43
CA ARG A 35 0.79 4.82 13.49
C ARG A 35 -0.51 5.21 14.16
N TRP A 36 -1.63 4.67 13.69
CA TRP A 36 -2.92 4.85 14.35
C TRP A 36 -3.75 3.58 14.29
N ARG A 37 -4.75 3.52 15.15
CA ARG A 37 -5.75 2.45 15.18
C ARG A 37 -6.87 2.79 14.18
N LYS A 38 -7.16 1.86 13.26
CA LYS A 38 -8.25 2.03 12.28
C LYS A 38 -9.58 1.74 12.95
N ALA A 39 -10.54 2.65 12.79
CA ALA A 39 -11.85 2.52 13.41
C ALA A 39 -12.55 1.20 13.01
N VAL A 40 -13.12 0.52 14.01
CA VAL A 40 -13.90 -0.72 13.85
C VAL A 40 -15.31 -0.44 14.40
N PRO A 41 -16.23 0.11 13.59
CA PRO A 41 -17.50 0.65 14.08
C PRO A 41 -18.40 -0.36 14.80
N GLU A 42 -18.26 -1.65 14.45
CA GLU A 42 -19.09 -2.74 14.98
C GLU A 42 -18.67 -3.21 16.38
N VAL A 43 -17.54 -2.71 16.93
CA VAL A 43 -16.98 -3.18 18.21
C VAL A 43 -17.17 -2.13 19.32
N PRO A 44 -17.79 -2.50 20.47
CA PRO A 44 -17.94 -1.60 21.60
C PRO A 44 -16.61 -1.08 22.14
N PRO A 45 -16.53 0.19 22.60
CA PRO A 45 -15.29 0.79 23.11
C PRO A 45 -14.58 -0.06 24.18
N ALA A 46 -15.33 -0.69 25.08
CA ALA A 46 -14.81 -1.55 26.14
C ALA A 46 -14.03 -2.78 25.63
N LEU A 47 -14.24 -3.19 24.38
CA LEU A 47 -13.59 -4.36 23.77
C LEU A 47 -12.49 -3.99 22.77
N LEU A 48 -12.34 -2.69 22.44
CA LEU A 48 -11.38 -2.24 21.44
C LEU A 48 -9.92 -2.51 21.85
N GLU A 49 -9.59 -2.37 23.13
CA GLU A 49 -8.22 -2.65 23.62
C GLU A 49 -7.83 -4.12 23.48
N LEU A 50 -8.80 -5.03 23.54
CA LEU A 50 -8.55 -6.47 23.31
C LEU A 50 -8.33 -6.79 21.82
N LEU A 51 -8.76 -5.90 20.94
CA LEU A 51 -8.71 -6.07 19.50
C LEU A 51 -7.43 -5.50 18.88
N TYR A 52 -6.95 -4.34 19.36
CA TYR A 52 -5.78 -3.67 18.80
C TYR A 52 -4.47 -4.30 19.29
N ASN A 53 -4.15 -5.47 18.73
CA ASN A 53 -2.86 -6.15 18.88
C ASN A 53 -2.18 -6.24 17.51
N ASP A 54 -0.98 -5.68 17.38
CA ASP A 54 -0.24 -5.61 16.11
C ASP A 54 0.32 -6.95 15.64
N LYS A 55 0.45 -7.94 16.53
CA LYS A 55 0.85 -9.31 16.19
C LYS A 55 -0.32 -10.12 15.66
N ASP A 56 -1.47 -10.01 16.31
CA ASP A 56 -2.66 -10.81 15.97
C ASP A 56 -3.46 -10.19 14.82
N TYR A 57 -3.60 -8.86 14.82
CA TYR A 57 -4.42 -8.11 13.85
C TYR A 57 -3.66 -6.91 13.24
N PRO A 58 -2.53 -7.15 12.56
CA PRO A 58 -1.71 -6.08 11.98
C PRO A 58 -2.48 -5.18 11.00
N SER A 59 -3.53 -5.70 10.36
CA SER A 59 -4.38 -4.96 9.41
C SER A 59 -5.16 -3.81 10.04
N LEU A 60 -5.34 -3.80 11.37
CA LEU A 60 -6.06 -2.75 12.09
C LEU A 60 -5.22 -1.51 12.38
N PHE A 61 -3.97 -1.49 11.95
CA PHE A 61 -3.08 -0.35 12.11
C PHE A 61 -2.88 0.37 10.78
N GLY A 62 -3.01 1.69 10.80
CA GLY A 62 -2.60 2.57 9.72
C GLY A 62 -1.18 3.07 9.97
N TYR A 63 -0.43 3.32 8.89
CA TYR A 63 0.95 3.77 8.96
C TYR A 63 1.18 4.90 7.97
N PHE A 64 1.89 5.93 8.40
CA PHE A 64 2.34 7.04 7.57
C PHE A 64 3.84 7.26 7.80
N VAL A 65 4.57 7.42 6.70
CA VAL A 65 5.96 7.86 6.72
C VAL A 65 6.14 8.86 5.59
N GLN A 66 6.60 10.07 5.93
CA GLN A 66 6.74 11.15 4.96
C GLN A 66 7.69 10.76 3.82
N GLY A 67 7.29 11.04 2.58
CA GLY A 67 8.02 10.70 1.37
C GLY A 67 7.89 9.23 0.94
N GLY A 68 7.23 8.38 1.76
CA GLY A 68 7.00 6.98 1.44
C GLY A 68 6.15 6.81 0.18
N CYS A 69 6.54 5.88 -0.70
CA CYS A 69 5.73 5.54 -1.88
C CYS A 69 4.43 4.87 -1.44
N ALA A 70 3.34 5.27 -2.08
CA ALA A 70 1.99 4.83 -1.76
C ALA A 70 1.16 4.66 -3.04
N GLN A 71 -0.01 4.04 -2.90
CA GLN A 71 -0.96 3.84 -3.98
C GLN A 71 -2.37 4.23 -3.53
N ILE A 72 -3.11 4.88 -4.43
CA ILE A 72 -4.53 5.15 -4.26
C ILE A 72 -5.33 3.84 -4.34
N LEU A 73 -6.31 3.66 -3.47
CA LEU A 73 -7.08 2.41 -3.31
C LEU A 73 -8.52 2.49 -3.82
N ASP A 74 -8.98 3.67 -4.18
CA ASP A 74 -10.37 3.95 -4.54
C ASP A 74 -10.47 4.82 -5.79
N ASN A 75 -11.56 4.61 -6.54
CA ASN A 75 -12.01 5.49 -7.62
C ASN A 75 -13.10 6.47 -7.13
N GLY A 76 -13.69 6.22 -5.96
CA GLY A 76 -14.85 6.93 -5.41
C GLY A 76 -14.59 8.36 -4.93
N ASN A 77 -13.33 8.81 -4.85
CA ASN A 77 -12.99 10.15 -4.36
C ASN A 77 -13.02 11.23 -5.46
N GLY A 78 -13.76 11.02 -6.56
CA GLY A 78 -14.07 12.04 -7.57
C GLY A 78 -12.94 12.47 -8.50
N ASN A 79 -11.69 12.05 -8.27
CA ASN A 79 -10.53 12.53 -9.03
C ASN A 79 -10.19 11.70 -10.29
N VAL A 80 -11.07 10.78 -10.69
CA VAL A 80 -10.83 9.88 -11.85
C VAL A 80 -10.75 10.66 -13.16
N GLU A 81 -11.62 11.66 -13.34
CA GLU A 81 -11.62 12.54 -14.51
C GLU A 81 -10.30 13.31 -14.66
N TRP A 82 -9.58 13.49 -13.55
CA TRP A 82 -8.30 14.19 -13.52
C TRP A 82 -7.10 13.22 -13.51
N GLY A 83 -7.34 11.91 -13.72
CA GLY A 83 -6.29 10.91 -13.85
C GLY A 83 -5.85 10.27 -12.53
N VAL A 84 -6.62 10.44 -11.45
CA VAL A 84 -6.39 9.74 -10.18
C VAL A 84 -7.41 8.63 -10.00
N ALA A 85 -6.94 7.40 -10.16
CA ALA A 85 -7.72 6.18 -10.02
C ALA A 85 -7.02 5.21 -9.06
N ASN A 86 -7.69 4.09 -8.76
CA ASN A 86 -7.14 2.97 -8.02
C ASN A 86 -5.86 2.45 -8.68
N GLY A 87 -4.77 2.42 -7.92
CA GLY A 87 -3.43 2.09 -8.40
C GLY A 87 -2.59 3.30 -8.83
N THR A 88 -3.15 4.52 -8.86
CA THR A 88 -2.34 5.72 -9.07
C THR A 88 -1.27 5.82 -7.98
N ILE A 89 -0.02 5.96 -8.41
CA ILE A 89 1.14 6.00 -7.51
C ILE A 89 1.34 7.42 -6.99
N CYS A 90 1.65 7.52 -5.71
CA CYS A 90 1.88 8.79 -5.04
C CYS A 90 2.99 8.66 -3.99
N LYS A 91 3.38 9.79 -3.40
CA LYS A 91 4.20 9.87 -2.18
C LYS A 91 3.38 10.48 -1.06
N LEU A 92 3.50 9.94 0.14
CA LEU A 92 2.88 10.51 1.33
C LEU A 92 3.55 11.85 1.68
N ARG A 93 2.78 12.92 1.91
CA ARG A 93 3.31 14.27 2.17
C ARG A 93 3.05 14.73 3.59
N SER A 94 1.80 14.68 4.04
CA SER A 94 1.41 15.07 5.39
C SER A 94 0.12 14.35 5.80
N LEU A 95 -0.17 14.43 7.09
CA LEU A 95 -1.46 14.09 7.68
C LEU A 95 -2.28 15.37 7.86
N ALA A 96 -3.59 15.27 7.83
CA ALA A 96 -4.50 16.40 8.06
C ALA A 96 -5.77 15.93 8.78
N TRP A 97 -6.30 16.85 9.58
CA TRP A 97 -7.55 16.73 10.33
C TRP A 97 -8.47 17.88 9.94
N GLU A 98 -9.79 17.67 10.01
CA GLU A 98 -10.78 18.72 9.78
C GLU A 98 -10.77 19.75 10.91
N GLU A 99 -10.63 19.28 12.15
CA GLU A 99 -10.61 20.13 13.34
C GLU A 99 -9.20 20.67 13.64
N ILE A 100 -9.11 22.00 13.83
CA ILE A 100 -7.83 22.68 14.11
C ILE A 100 -7.25 22.21 15.45
N ASP A 101 -8.11 22.07 16.47
CA ASP A 101 -7.73 21.67 17.82
C ASP A 101 -7.00 20.31 17.82
N ASP A 102 -7.40 19.39 16.94
CA ASP A 102 -6.78 18.08 16.82
C ASP A 102 -5.34 18.16 16.31
N THR A 103 -5.11 19.05 15.34
CA THR A 103 -3.75 19.30 14.81
C THR A 103 -2.84 19.88 15.89
N GLU A 104 -3.33 20.85 16.67
CA GLU A 104 -2.56 21.46 17.75
C GLU A 104 -2.24 20.46 18.87
N GLN A 105 -3.20 19.62 19.26
CA GLN A 105 -2.99 18.58 20.26
C GLN A 105 -1.87 17.60 19.85
N ILE A 106 -1.87 17.15 18.59
CA ILE A 106 -0.84 16.26 18.08
C ILE A 106 0.54 16.95 18.08
N LEU A 107 0.61 18.22 17.67
CA LEU A 107 1.86 18.98 17.67
C LEU A 107 2.42 19.21 19.07
N GLN A 108 1.55 19.45 20.06
CA GLN A 108 1.95 19.60 21.47
C GLN A 108 2.42 18.28 22.08
N GLN A 109 1.79 17.16 21.72
CA GLN A 109 2.13 15.84 22.26
C GLN A 109 3.46 15.29 21.71
N PHE A 110 3.85 15.69 20.50
CA PHE A 110 5.04 15.16 19.81
C PHE A 110 6.00 16.28 19.35
N PRO A 111 6.62 17.03 20.28
CA PRO A 111 7.58 18.05 19.90
C PRO A 111 8.79 17.42 19.19
N SER A 112 9.17 18.01 18.06
CA SER A 112 10.21 17.51 17.14
C SER A 112 11.58 17.30 17.80
N THR A 113 11.85 17.97 18.92
CA THR A 113 13.09 17.85 19.70
C THR A 113 13.23 16.52 20.46
N LEU A 114 12.14 15.77 20.65
CA LEU A 114 12.14 14.50 21.38
C LEU A 114 12.16 13.27 20.47
N LEU A 115 12.01 13.47 19.17
CA LEU A 115 11.79 12.37 18.21
C LEU A 115 13.11 11.91 17.59
N ARG A 116 13.35 10.60 17.58
CA ARG A 116 14.47 9.99 16.87
C ARG A 116 14.00 9.39 15.55
N ASN A 117 14.90 9.36 14.58
CA ASN A 117 14.60 8.77 13.28
C ASN A 117 14.22 7.29 13.42
N GLY A 118 13.11 6.90 12.80
CA GLY A 118 12.57 5.56 12.90
C GLY A 118 11.73 5.29 14.14
N ASP A 119 11.52 6.28 15.01
CA ASP A 119 10.55 6.16 16.10
C ASP A 119 9.15 5.95 15.52
N VAL A 120 8.34 5.15 16.24
CA VAL A 120 6.94 4.92 15.92
C VAL A 120 6.12 5.73 16.90
N ILE A 121 5.35 6.68 16.37
CA ILE A 121 4.50 7.60 17.11
C ILE A 121 3.07 7.11 16.97
N ASP A 122 2.45 6.74 18.09
CA ASP A 122 1.04 6.38 18.14
C ASP A 122 0.17 7.63 18.23
N LEU A 123 -0.61 7.86 17.18
CA LEU A 123 -1.61 8.92 17.14
C LEU A 123 -2.83 8.50 17.97
N PRO A 124 -3.42 9.44 18.74
CA PRO A 124 -4.59 9.16 19.57
C PRO A 124 -5.83 8.78 18.73
N TYR A 125 -5.95 9.36 17.53
CA TYR A 125 -7.03 9.10 16.60
C TYR A 125 -6.50 9.09 15.15
N PRO A 126 -7.22 8.44 14.21
CA PRO A 126 -6.84 8.47 12.79
C PRO A 126 -6.83 9.91 12.23
N PRO A 127 -6.00 10.20 11.21
CA PRO A 127 -6.16 11.39 10.38
C PRO A 127 -7.45 11.32 9.56
N ASP A 128 -8.07 12.46 9.26
CA ASP A 128 -9.20 12.52 8.33
C ASP A 128 -8.72 12.37 6.90
N PHE A 129 -7.60 13.03 6.58
CA PHE A 129 -6.98 12.99 5.26
C PHE A 129 -5.49 12.69 5.33
N ILE A 130 -5.02 12.00 4.31
CA ILE A 130 -3.61 11.85 4.01
C ILE A 130 -3.33 12.63 2.74
N ASN A 131 -2.51 13.68 2.84
CA ASN A 131 -2.10 14.47 1.68
C ASN A 131 -1.01 13.72 0.92
N VAL A 132 -1.19 13.60 -0.39
CA VAL A 132 -0.29 12.83 -1.25
C VAL A 132 0.16 13.64 -2.46
N GLN A 133 1.41 13.46 -2.85
CA GLN A 133 1.97 14.03 -4.08
C GLN A 133 1.92 12.98 -5.19
N LEU A 134 1.32 13.33 -6.33
CA LEU A 134 1.24 12.42 -7.47
C LEU A 134 2.60 12.23 -8.14
N ILE A 135 2.93 10.98 -8.46
CA ILE A 135 4.14 10.62 -9.18
C ILE A 135 3.83 9.66 -10.33
N THR A 136 4.63 9.74 -11.38
CA THR A 136 4.61 8.77 -12.48
C THR A 136 5.06 7.39 -12.01
N GLN A 137 4.80 6.35 -12.81
CA GLN A 137 5.36 5.00 -12.61
C GLN A 137 6.89 5.00 -12.53
N SER A 138 7.53 5.95 -13.21
CA SER A 138 8.98 6.14 -13.15
C SER A 138 9.44 6.80 -11.86
N GLY A 139 8.53 7.22 -10.96
CA GLY A 139 8.78 7.92 -9.70
C GLY A 139 9.10 9.42 -9.82
N LYS A 140 8.92 10.00 -11.01
CA LYS A 140 9.03 11.45 -11.23
C LYS A 140 7.73 12.15 -10.81
N ILE A 141 7.83 13.37 -10.29
CA ILE A 141 6.69 14.23 -9.97
C ILE A 141 5.84 14.45 -11.23
N VAL A 142 4.52 14.38 -11.08
CA VAL A 142 3.58 14.78 -12.14
C VAL A 142 3.44 16.30 -12.10
N PRO A 143 3.71 17.02 -13.21
CA PRO A 143 3.54 18.46 -13.26
C PRO A 143 2.07 18.83 -13.09
N ALA A 144 1.79 19.98 -12.47
CA ALA A 144 0.42 20.43 -12.22
C ALA A 144 -0.20 21.20 -13.40
N THR A 145 0.42 21.16 -14.59
CA THR A 145 0.03 21.90 -15.80
C THR A 145 -1.46 21.75 -16.16
N SER A 146 -2.04 20.58 -15.88
CA SER A 146 -3.44 20.25 -16.21
C SER A 146 -4.35 20.20 -14.98
N TRP A 147 -3.88 20.62 -13.80
CA TRP A 147 -4.63 20.52 -12.55
C TRP A 147 -5.12 21.90 -12.09
N PRO A 148 -6.40 22.05 -11.71
CA PRO A 148 -6.91 23.34 -11.20
C PRO A 148 -6.15 23.77 -9.93
N PRO A 149 -5.52 24.96 -9.88
CA PRO A 149 -4.74 25.41 -8.74
C PRO A 149 -5.51 25.48 -7.42
N GLU A 150 -6.82 25.74 -7.48
CA GLU A 150 -7.75 25.78 -6.35
C GLU A 150 -7.98 24.41 -5.71
N ASN A 151 -7.82 23.33 -6.48
CA ASN A 151 -8.00 21.94 -6.03
C ASN A 151 -6.65 21.23 -5.85
N ASN A 152 -5.58 22.00 -5.60
CA ASN A 152 -4.23 21.51 -5.38
C ASN A 152 -3.64 22.15 -4.12
N LEU A 153 -3.28 21.31 -3.15
CA LEU A 153 -2.69 21.72 -1.87
C LEU A 153 -1.21 22.11 -1.97
N GLU A 154 -0.59 22.00 -3.15
CA GLU A 154 0.77 22.47 -3.38
C GLU A 154 0.87 23.97 -3.07
N THR A 155 1.90 24.39 -2.35
CA THR A 155 2.12 25.80 -2.00
C THR A 155 3.23 26.42 -2.83
N ASN A 156 4.14 25.62 -3.36
CA ASN A 156 5.21 26.10 -4.23
C ASN A 156 4.70 26.38 -5.65
N TRP A 157 5.22 27.45 -6.23
CA TRP A 157 4.86 27.92 -7.56
C TRP A 157 6.09 28.02 -8.45
N ILE A 158 5.95 27.56 -9.69
CA ILE A 158 6.88 27.88 -10.76
C ILE A 158 6.60 29.33 -11.17
N THR A 159 7.63 30.17 -11.06
CA THR A 159 7.57 31.59 -11.43
C THR A 159 8.23 31.80 -12.79
N GLY A 160 7.61 32.62 -13.64
CA GLY A 160 8.22 33.08 -14.88
C GLY A 160 9.36 34.07 -14.62
N ASP A 161 10.09 34.41 -15.69
CA ASP A 161 11.18 35.40 -15.64
C ASP A 161 10.69 36.81 -15.20
N ASP A 162 9.39 37.08 -15.35
CA ASP A 162 8.72 38.30 -14.91
C ASP A 162 8.24 38.25 -13.44
N GLY A 163 8.53 37.17 -12.72
CA GLY A 163 8.15 36.94 -11.33
C GLY A 163 6.70 36.52 -11.12
N ARG A 164 5.90 36.35 -12.19
CA ARG A 164 4.51 35.91 -12.06
C ARG A 164 4.43 34.41 -11.76
N LYS A 165 3.47 34.05 -10.90
CA LYS A 165 3.12 32.64 -10.62
C LYS A 165 2.43 32.06 -11.85
N LEU A 166 3.06 31.08 -12.48
CA LEU A 166 2.54 30.43 -13.67
C LEU A 166 1.71 29.21 -13.29
N GLU A 167 2.32 28.26 -12.58
CA GLU A 167 1.70 27.00 -12.20
C GLU A 167 2.28 26.44 -10.90
N LYS A 168 1.58 25.48 -10.29
CA LYS A 168 2.07 24.76 -9.11
C LYS A 168 3.18 23.78 -9.50
N GLU A 169 4.18 23.61 -8.65
CA GLU A 169 5.32 22.70 -8.93
C GLU A 169 4.91 21.23 -9.02
N SER A 170 3.88 20.82 -8.26
CA SER A 170 3.42 19.44 -8.21
C SER A 170 1.93 19.36 -7.90
N ILE A 171 1.34 18.17 -8.06
CA ILE A 171 -0.05 17.90 -7.68
C ILE A 171 -0.06 17.26 -6.29
N ILE A 172 -0.58 17.99 -5.30
CA ILE A 172 -0.83 17.51 -3.94
C ILE A 172 -2.33 17.51 -3.67
N ILE A 173 -2.87 16.35 -3.31
CA ILE A 173 -4.30 16.19 -3.05
C ILE A 173 -4.55 15.53 -1.68
N PRO A 174 -5.64 15.89 -0.98
CA PRO A 174 -6.08 15.18 0.21
C PRO A 174 -6.77 13.87 -0.17
N VAL A 175 -6.46 12.79 0.54
CA VAL A 175 -7.09 11.48 0.35
C VAL A 175 -7.69 11.01 1.66
N GLY A 176 -9.02 10.97 1.72
CA GLY A 176 -9.77 10.58 2.91
C GLY A 176 -9.96 9.07 3.05
N ILE A 177 -10.93 8.69 3.89
CA ILE A 177 -11.39 7.31 4.05
C ILE A 177 -12.09 6.84 2.77
N VAL A 178 -11.95 5.55 2.44
CA VAL A 178 -12.65 4.92 1.31
C VAL A 178 -14.15 5.13 1.46
N ALA A 179 -14.74 5.93 0.58
CA ALA A 179 -16.15 6.28 0.60
C ALA A 179 -17.02 5.15 0.04
N THR A 180 -16.49 4.36 -0.91
CA THR A 180 -17.24 3.28 -1.55
C THR A 180 -16.94 1.91 -0.92
N ASN A 181 -18.00 1.14 -0.64
CA ASN A 181 -17.87 -0.27 -0.31
C ASN A 181 -17.20 -0.55 1.06
N HIS A 182 -17.78 -0.04 2.16
CA HIS A 182 -17.35 -0.28 3.55
C HIS A 182 -17.15 -1.77 3.90
N ASN A 183 -17.73 -2.70 3.13
CA ASN A 183 -17.58 -4.14 3.31
C ASN A 183 -16.24 -4.70 2.80
N LYS A 184 -15.44 -3.90 2.07
CA LYS A 184 -14.19 -4.37 1.43
C LYS A 184 -13.11 -4.74 2.45
N PHE A 185 -13.06 -4.04 3.58
CA PHE A 185 -11.99 -4.19 4.56
C PHE A 185 -12.53 -4.85 5.82
N HIS A 186 -12.04 -6.07 6.07
CA HIS A 186 -12.44 -6.84 7.24
C HIS A 186 -11.26 -7.65 7.79
N ILE A 187 -11.38 -8.03 9.05
CA ILE A 187 -10.56 -9.05 9.69
C ILE A 187 -11.45 -10.22 10.11
N LYS A 188 -10.85 -11.40 10.26
CA LYS A 188 -11.53 -12.59 10.76
C LYS A 188 -11.06 -12.88 12.17
N LEU A 189 -11.98 -12.81 13.13
CA LEU A 189 -11.76 -13.31 14.48
C LEU A 189 -11.98 -14.83 14.46
N ALA A 190 -10.89 -15.56 14.30
CA ALA A 190 -10.88 -17.01 14.49
C ALA A 190 -10.26 -17.33 15.84
N ARG A 191 -11.10 -17.71 16.82
CA ARG A 191 -10.64 -18.35 18.06
C ARG A 191 -11.04 -19.81 18.02
N THR A 192 -10.22 -20.69 18.57
CA THR A 192 -10.46 -22.14 18.68
C THR A 192 -11.82 -22.50 19.29
N LEU A 193 -12.44 -21.57 20.03
CA LEU A 193 -13.72 -21.73 20.72
C LEU A 193 -14.94 -21.23 19.93
N ILE A 194 -14.76 -20.54 18.79
CA ILE A 194 -15.87 -20.01 18.00
C ILE A 194 -16.05 -20.85 16.72
N PRO A 195 -17.19 -21.53 16.53
CA PRO A 195 -17.39 -22.46 15.42
C PRO A 195 -17.46 -21.80 14.03
N LYS A 196 -17.71 -20.49 13.97
CA LYS A 196 -17.65 -19.69 12.74
C LYS A 196 -16.82 -18.43 12.98
N PRO A 197 -15.86 -18.10 12.09
CA PRO A 197 -15.10 -16.87 12.22
C PRO A 197 -16.04 -15.66 12.15
N ILE A 198 -15.90 -14.74 13.10
CA ILE A 198 -16.63 -13.47 13.08
C ILE A 198 -15.84 -12.51 12.19
N GLU A 199 -16.49 -11.95 11.17
CA GLU A 199 -15.91 -10.92 10.33
C GLU A 199 -16.19 -9.54 10.95
N LEU A 200 -15.13 -8.79 11.23
CA LEU A 200 -15.25 -7.40 11.71
C LEU A 200 -14.75 -6.45 10.64
N LYS A 201 -15.54 -5.42 10.34
CA LYS A 201 -15.20 -4.40 9.34
C LYS A 201 -14.46 -3.22 9.96
N TYR A 202 -13.55 -2.64 9.18
CA TYR A 202 -12.79 -1.47 9.62
C TYR A 202 -12.70 -0.39 8.54
N SER A 203 -12.55 0.86 8.96
CA SER A 203 -12.37 2.01 8.08
C SER A 203 -10.92 2.10 7.59
N GLN A 204 -10.73 2.34 6.30
CA GLN A 204 -9.42 2.39 5.65
C GLN A 204 -9.31 3.67 4.82
N HIS A 205 -8.20 4.41 4.97
CA HIS A 205 -7.85 5.49 4.05
C HIS A 205 -7.75 4.98 2.62
N ALA A 206 -8.22 5.77 1.66
CA ALA A 206 -8.17 5.47 0.24
C ALA A 206 -6.76 5.60 -0.37
N VAL A 207 -5.74 5.53 0.47
CA VAL A 207 -4.33 5.42 0.12
C VAL A 207 -3.65 4.45 1.09
N GLU A 208 -2.70 3.67 0.60
CA GLU A 208 -1.83 2.84 1.44
C GLU A 208 -0.36 2.92 1.01
N LEU A 209 0.55 2.73 1.97
CA LEU A 209 1.97 2.56 1.68
C LEU A 209 2.19 1.37 0.74
N ALA A 210 2.95 1.59 -0.32
CA ALA A 210 3.29 0.62 -1.35
C ALA A 210 4.69 -0.01 -1.13
N LEU A 211 5.18 0.01 0.12
CA LEU A 211 6.42 -0.66 0.53
C LEU A 211 6.28 -2.19 0.53
N VAL A 212 5.07 -2.67 0.80
CA VAL A 212 4.70 -4.08 0.75
C VAL A 212 3.36 -4.18 0.01
N MET A 213 3.25 -5.07 -0.96
CA MET A 213 1.99 -5.31 -1.67
C MET A 213 1.82 -6.78 -2.01
N THR A 214 0.58 -7.20 -2.22
CA THR A 214 0.32 -8.55 -2.67
C THR A 214 0.70 -8.71 -4.14
N VAL A 215 1.09 -9.93 -4.53
CA VAL A 215 1.50 -10.21 -5.92
C VAL A 215 0.41 -9.89 -6.95
N TRP A 216 -0.88 -10.08 -6.60
CA TRP A 216 -2.01 -9.70 -7.47
C TRP A 216 -2.09 -8.19 -7.70
N LYS A 217 -1.79 -7.38 -6.67
CA LYS A 217 -1.77 -5.92 -6.79
C LYS A 217 -0.57 -5.41 -7.59
N ALA A 218 0.51 -6.18 -7.66
CA ALA A 218 1.65 -5.84 -8.48
C ALA A 218 1.43 -6.15 -9.97
N GLN A 219 0.40 -6.92 -10.34
CA GLN A 219 0.15 -7.29 -11.73
C GLN A 219 -0.06 -6.06 -12.61
N GLY A 220 0.62 -6.00 -13.75
CA GLY A 220 0.60 -4.85 -14.66
C GLY A 220 1.54 -3.70 -14.28
N ALA A 221 2.03 -3.64 -13.03
CA ALA A 221 2.96 -2.60 -12.60
C ALA A 221 4.41 -2.87 -13.06
N THR A 222 5.19 -1.79 -13.23
CA THR A 222 6.65 -1.86 -13.33
C THR A 222 7.25 -1.28 -12.06
N LEU A 223 7.91 -2.11 -11.26
CA LEU A 223 8.50 -1.76 -9.98
C LEU A 223 10.01 -1.52 -10.13
N ARG A 224 10.54 -0.53 -9.42
CA ARG A 224 11.97 -0.18 -9.48
C ARG A 224 12.85 -1.29 -8.90
N ARG A 225 12.41 -1.93 -7.82
CA ARG A 225 13.09 -3.07 -7.18
C ARG A 225 12.08 -3.93 -6.45
N VAL A 226 12.26 -5.25 -6.51
CA VAL A 226 11.36 -6.22 -5.88
C VAL A 226 12.12 -7.13 -4.93
N LEU A 227 11.53 -7.32 -3.75
CA LEU A 227 11.92 -8.35 -2.79
C LEU A 227 10.79 -9.38 -2.71
N LEU A 228 11.04 -10.64 -3.03
CA LEU A 228 10.06 -11.71 -2.90
C LEU A 228 10.06 -12.24 -1.46
N PHE A 229 8.88 -12.26 -0.84
CA PHE A 229 8.65 -12.97 0.42
C PHE A 229 8.06 -14.35 0.13
N LEU A 230 8.94 -15.34 -0.02
CA LEU A 230 8.53 -16.70 -0.43
C LEU A 230 7.96 -17.55 0.72
N GLU A 231 8.27 -17.20 1.96
CA GLU A 231 7.88 -17.94 3.16
C GLU A 231 6.76 -17.21 3.90
N GLY A 232 5.55 -17.29 3.34
CA GLY A 232 4.34 -16.70 3.93
C GLY A 232 3.98 -17.29 5.29
N THR A 233 3.22 -16.53 6.09
CA THR A 233 2.69 -17.01 7.38
C THR A 233 1.80 -18.25 7.21
N PRO A 234 1.63 -19.08 8.27
CA PRO A 234 0.74 -20.22 8.22
C PRO A 234 -0.68 -19.84 7.76
N GLY A 235 -1.20 -20.54 6.75
CA GLY A 235 -2.50 -20.25 6.16
C GLY A 235 -2.48 -19.21 5.02
N ALA A 236 -1.35 -18.55 4.77
CA ALA A 236 -1.18 -17.71 3.59
C ALA A 236 -1.28 -18.54 2.29
N PRO A 237 -1.84 -17.97 1.21
CA PRO A 237 -1.81 -18.62 -0.10
C PRO A 237 -0.38 -19.00 -0.50
N LYS A 238 -0.21 -20.22 -1.01
CA LYS A 238 1.08 -20.69 -1.49
C LYS A 238 1.47 -19.95 -2.77
N TRP A 239 2.77 -19.79 -2.98
CA TRP A 239 3.29 -19.34 -4.27
C TRP A 239 2.96 -20.35 -5.36
N LEU A 240 2.36 -19.87 -6.44
CA LEU A 240 2.12 -20.60 -7.68
C LEU A 240 3.11 -20.13 -8.75
N LEU A 241 3.23 -20.88 -9.84
CA LEU A 241 4.13 -20.48 -10.93
C LEU A 241 3.76 -19.10 -11.48
N ASP A 242 2.47 -18.83 -11.68
CA ASP A 242 1.98 -17.56 -12.20
C ASP A 242 2.29 -16.39 -11.26
N HIS A 243 2.23 -16.62 -9.94
CA HIS A 243 2.62 -15.62 -8.94
C HIS A 243 4.11 -15.29 -9.07
N LEU A 244 4.97 -16.30 -9.20
CA LEU A 244 6.40 -16.08 -9.41
C LEU A 244 6.67 -15.37 -10.74
N TYR A 245 5.97 -15.74 -11.81
CA TYR A 245 6.06 -15.04 -13.08
C TYR A 245 5.69 -13.56 -12.93
N VAL A 246 4.56 -13.26 -12.30
CA VAL A 246 4.16 -11.87 -12.02
C VAL A 246 5.24 -11.17 -11.21
N GLY A 247 5.62 -11.71 -10.04
CA GLY A 247 6.55 -11.07 -9.12
C GLY A 247 7.95 -10.83 -9.69
N THR A 248 8.46 -11.76 -10.51
CA THR A 248 9.78 -11.64 -11.14
C THR A 248 9.77 -10.71 -12.36
N SER A 249 8.67 -10.64 -13.10
CA SER A 249 8.53 -9.79 -14.30
C SER A 249 8.23 -8.32 -13.99
N ARG A 250 8.04 -7.93 -12.72
CA ARG A 250 7.76 -6.52 -12.38
C ARG A 250 8.98 -5.62 -12.46
N VAL A 251 10.20 -6.17 -12.48
CA VAL A 251 11.43 -5.40 -12.56
C VAL A 251 12.04 -5.47 -13.95
N ARG A 252 12.72 -4.39 -14.36
CA ARG A 252 13.39 -4.32 -15.68
C ARG A 252 14.68 -5.13 -15.77
N LEU A 253 15.37 -5.34 -14.65
CA LEU A 253 16.68 -5.99 -14.60
C LEU A 253 16.72 -7.02 -13.48
N ALA A 254 17.30 -8.20 -13.75
CA ALA A 254 17.44 -9.27 -12.75
C ALA A 254 18.18 -8.82 -11.47
N ARG A 255 19.14 -7.89 -11.57
CA ARG A 255 19.85 -7.34 -10.40
C ARG A 255 18.96 -6.57 -9.41
N LEU A 256 17.78 -6.16 -9.86
CA LEU A 256 16.77 -5.43 -9.08
C LEU A 256 15.73 -6.37 -8.46
N LEU A 257 15.89 -7.69 -8.65
CA LEU A 257 15.11 -8.72 -7.98
C LEU A 257 15.96 -9.36 -6.89
N ARG A 258 15.38 -9.52 -5.70
CA ARG A 258 15.93 -10.35 -4.62
C ARG A 258 14.82 -11.15 -3.95
N CYS A 259 15.23 -12.11 -3.15
CA CYS A 259 14.36 -12.84 -2.23
C CYS A 259 14.76 -12.45 -0.80
N LEU A 260 13.78 -12.32 0.10
CA LEU A 260 14.08 -12.22 1.52
C LEU A 260 14.73 -13.52 2.01
N PRO A 261 15.53 -13.47 3.10
CA PRO A 261 16.15 -14.67 3.66
C PRO A 261 15.11 -15.75 3.95
N LEU A 262 15.42 -16.97 3.54
CA LEU A 262 14.57 -18.14 3.76
C LEU A 262 15.02 -18.83 5.04
N SER A 263 14.07 -19.31 5.84
CA SER A 263 14.39 -20.10 7.01
C SER A 263 15.02 -21.44 6.61
N PRO A 264 15.77 -22.10 7.52
CA PRO A 264 16.25 -23.46 7.29
C PRO A 264 15.13 -24.48 7.02
N ALA A 265 13.90 -24.20 7.49
CA ALA A 265 12.75 -25.08 7.29
C ALA A 265 12.15 -24.96 5.87
N PHE A 266 12.47 -23.91 5.13
CA PHE A 266 11.90 -23.68 3.80
C PHE A 266 12.40 -24.71 2.77
N LYS A 267 11.46 -25.52 2.27
CA LYS A 267 11.75 -26.58 1.29
C LYS A 267 11.88 -26.01 -0.13
N ARG A 268 13.07 -25.56 -0.51
CA ARG A 268 13.37 -25.00 -1.86
C ARG A 268 12.96 -25.91 -3.03
N GLN A 269 12.94 -27.23 -2.83
CA GLN A 269 12.51 -28.20 -3.85
C GLN A 269 11.08 -27.94 -4.35
N PHE A 270 10.21 -27.36 -3.50
CA PHE A 270 8.84 -27.00 -3.88
C PHE A 270 8.80 -26.05 -5.07
N LEU A 271 9.67 -25.04 -5.11
CA LEU A 271 9.71 -24.05 -6.20
C LEU A 271 10.04 -24.70 -7.55
N LYS A 272 10.85 -25.76 -7.55
CA LYS A 272 11.21 -26.52 -8.76
C LYS A 272 10.06 -27.42 -9.26
N LYS A 273 9.05 -27.67 -8.42
CA LYS A 273 7.90 -28.52 -8.74
C LYS A 273 6.67 -27.72 -9.18
N LEU A 274 6.74 -26.39 -9.14
CA LEU A 274 5.64 -25.53 -9.58
C LEU A 274 5.39 -25.74 -11.07
N GLN A 275 4.13 -25.97 -11.43
CA GLN A 275 3.68 -26.15 -12.80
C GLN A 275 2.77 -24.99 -13.21
N PRO A 276 2.70 -24.66 -14.51
CA PRO A 276 1.70 -23.74 -15.02
C PRO A 276 0.30 -24.22 -14.67
N ASN A 277 -0.63 -23.28 -14.52
CA ASN A 277 -2.03 -23.64 -14.42
C ASN A 277 -2.45 -24.40 -15.71
N SER A 278 -3.06 -25.56 -15.54
CA SER A 278 -3.50 -26.40 -16.67
C SER A 278 -4.48 -25.67 -17.57
N ASP A 279 -5.33 -24.80 -17.02
CA ASP A 279 -6.34 -24.07 -17.78
C ASP A 279 -5.70 -22.94 -18.60
N THR A 280 -4.71 -22.25 -18.03
CA THR A 280 -3.90 -21.27 -18.77
C THR A 280 -3.09 -21.92 -19.89
N THR A 281 -2.61 -23.15 -19.64
CA THR A 281 -1.88 -23.94 -20.65
C THR A 281 -2.81 -24.33 -21.80
N LYS A 282 -4.02 -24.83 -21.49
CA LYS A 282 -5.05 -25.13 -22.50
C LYS A 282 -5.42 -23.89 -23.32
N TRP A 283 -5.68 -22.76 -22.65
CA TRP A 283 -6.01 -21.52 -23.33
C TRP A 283 -4.91 -21.05 -24.31
N ARG A 284 -3.63 -21.24 -23.96
CA ARG A 284 -2.51 -20.97 -24.87
C ARG A 284 -2.40 -21.96 -26.03
N MET A 285 -2.72 -23.23 -25.80
CA MET A 285 -2.71 -24.26 -26.84
C MET A 285 -3.81 -24.05 -27.88
N ASP A 286 -4.90 -23.40 -27.49
CA ASP A 286 -5.97 -23.02 -28.40
C ASP A 286 -5.59 -21.79 -29.27
N VAL A 287 -4.47 -21.12 -29.03
CA VAL A 287 -4.01 -20.04 -29.93
C VAL A 287 -3.25 -20.67 -31.10
N GLY A 288 -3.83 -20.59 -32.30
CA GLY A 288 -3.24 -21.10 -33.53
C GLY A 288 -2.02 -20.29 -33.99
N ASP A 289 -1.32 -20.81 -35.00
CA ASP A 289 -0.17 -20.14 -35.62
C ASP A 289 -0.54 -18.80 -36.29
N ASP A 290 -1.84 -18.59 -36.55
CA ASP A 290 -2.44 -17.34 -37.02
C ASP A 290 -2.62 -16.29 -35.91
N GLY A 291 -2.32 -16.66 -34.65
CA GLY A 291 -2.48 -15.80 -33.47
C GLY A 291 -3.93 -15.69 -32.97
N TYR A 292 -4.87 -16.45 -33.55
CA TYR A 292 -6.27 -16.46 -33.14
C TYR A 292 -6.58 -17.62 -32.21
N TRP A 293 -7.55 -17.42 -31.32
CA TRP A 293 -8.01 -18.45 -30.39
C TRP A 293 -9.05 -19.37 -31.06
N HIS A 294 -8.79 -20.67 -31.06
CA HIS A 294 -9.56 -21.75 -31.67
C HIS A 294 -9.94 -22.76 -30.59
N PRO A 295 -11.12 -22.63 -29.95
CA PRO A 295 -11.54 -23.58 -28.93
C PRO A 295 -11.76 -24.96 -29.55
N HIS A 296 -11.09 -25.98 -29.01
CA HIS A 296 -11.47 -27.35 -29.28
C HIS A 296 -12.85 -27.61 -28.66
N LYS A 297 -13.88 -27.84 -29.50
CA LYS A 297 -15.18 -28.32 -29.03
C LYS A 297 -14.99 -29.67 -28.34
N GLN A 298 -15.32 -29.75 -27.05
CA GLN A 298 -15.44 -31.01 -26.31
C GLN A 298 -16.66 -31.79 -26.76
#